data_AF-A0A956NNE7-F1
#
_entry.id   AF-A0A956NNE7-F1
#
_cell.length_a   1.000
_cell.length_b   1.000
_cell.length_c   1.000
_cell.angle_alpha   90.00
_cell.angle_beta   90.00
_cell.angle_gamma   90.00
#
_symmetry.space_group_name_H-M   'P 1'
#
loop_
_entity.id
_entity.type
_entity.pdbx_description
1 polymer ?
#
loop_
_entity_poly.entity_id
_entity_poly.type
_entity_poly.pdbx_seq_one_letter_code
_entity_poly.pdbx_strand_id
1 'polypeptide(L)' 'ALTLRNVMGSLTDLQQIGQAALTGTPTNAHACQLINCPRGAQLQQAIKETVDVIESTKGSFKSKALGDLRRKLELLLSHA' A
#
# COMPACT_ATOMS: atom_id res chain seq x y z
N ALA A 1 4.88 4.34 19.45
CA ALA A 1 6.35 4.27 19.41
C ALA A 1 6.79 3.85 18.01
N LEU A 2 7.37 4.77 17.24
CA LEU A 2 7.65 4.64 15.79
C LEU A 2 9.12 4.30 15.47
N THR A 3 9.96 4.15 16.48
CA THR A 3 11.43 4.13 16.35
C THR A 3 11.96 2.88 15.68
N LEU A 4 11.45 1.68 15.99
CA LEU A 4 11.92 0.43 15.37
C LEU A 4 11.56 0.32 13.88
N ARG A 5 10.38 0.81 13.48
CA ARG A 5 9.91 0.77 12.09
C ARG A 5 10.69 1.74 11.19
N ASN A 6 11.02 2.92 11.73
CA ASN A 6 11.88 3.89 11.05
C ASN A 6 13.30 3.35 10.85
N VAL A 7 13.86 2.66 11.85
CA VAL A 7 15.21 2.08 11.78
C VAL A 7 15.30 0.96 10.74
N MET A 8 14.29 0.07 10.67
CA MET A 8 14.27 -1.00 9.66
C MET A 8 14.13 -0.47 8.22
N GLY A 9 13.41 0.64 8.03
CA GLY A 9 13.35 1.33 6.73
C GLY A 9 14.73 1.84 6.28
N SER A 10 15.48 2.48 7.19
CA SER A 10 16.82 3.00 6.91
C SER A 10 17.86 1.91 6.59
N LEU A 11 17.76 0.73 7.22
CA LEU A 11 18.67 -0.39 6.94
C LEU A 11 18.44 -1.00 5.56
N THR A 12 17.17 -1.09 5.14
CA THR A 12 16.79 -1.60 3.81
C THR A 12 17.23 -0.62 2.72
N ASP A 13 17.17 0.67 3.01
CA ASP A 13 17.60 1.75 2.11
C ASP A 13 19.10 1.69 1.81
N LEU A 14 19.93 1.57 2.86
CA LEU A 14 21.38 1.40 2.69
C LEU A 14 21.74 0.17 1.86
N GLN A 15 21.01 -0.94 2.01
CA GLN A 15 21.25 -2.14 1.21
C GLN A 15 20.91 -1.91 -0.26
N GLN A 16 19.79 -1.25 -0.57
CA GLN A 16 19.38 -0.98 -1.95
C GLN A 16 20.30 0.03 -2.64
N ILE A 17 20.73 1.08 -1.94
CA ILE A 17 21.73 2.04 -2.44
C ILE A 17 23.05 1.33 -2.73
N GLY A 18 23.52 0.50 -1.80
CA GLY A 18 24.73 -0.30 -1.99
C GLY A 18 24.63 -1.25 -3.19
N GLN A 19 23.49 -1.94 -3.32
CA GLN A 19 23.25 -2.85 -4.45
C GLN A 19 23.30 -2.10 -5.78
N ALA A 20 22.64 -0.94 -5.88
CA ALA A 20 22.58 -0.16 -7.10
C ALA A 20 23.90 0.52 -7.47
N ALA A 21 24.66 0.96 -6.46
CA ALA A 21 26.02 1.48 -6.66
C ALA A 21 26.96 0.38 -7.21
N LEU A 22 26.77 -0.87 -6.79
CA LEU A 22 27.56 -2.01 -7.25
C LEU A 22 27.13 -2.53 -8.63
N THR A 23 25.84 -2.50 -8.96
CA THR A 23 25.31 -3.06 -10.22
C THR A 23 25.18 -2.04 -11.34
N GLY A 24 25.36 -0.74 -11.05
CA GLY A 24 25.24 0.34 -12.04
C GLY A 24 23.83 0.49 -12.64
N THR A 25 22.85 -0.23 -12.11
CA THR A 25 21.45 -0.15 -12.53
C THR A 25 20.82 1.10 -11.92
N PRO A 26 20.18 1.98 -12.71
CA PRO A 26 19.47 3.11 -12.16
C PRO A 26 18.40 2.57 -11.21
N THR A 27 18.46 3.01 -9.95
CA THR A 27 17.38 2.75 -9.01
C THR A 27 16.14 3.46 -9.52
N ASN A 28 15.27 2.74 -10.23
CA ASN A 28 13.84 3.05 -10.26
C ASN A 28 13.19 2.81 -8.88
N ALA A 29 13.99 2.69 -7.80
CA ALA A 29 13.54 2.71 -6.43
C ALA A 29 12.96 4.09 -6.17
N HIS A 30 11.66 4.21 -6.44
CA HIS A 30 10.86 5.33 -6.03
C HIS A 30 11.16 5.58 -4.56
N ALA A 31 11.72 6.74 -4.21
CA ALA A 31 12.05 7.13 -2.84
C ALA A 31 10.88 6.95 -1.84
N CYS A 32 9.66 6.83 -2.38
CA CYS A 32 8.47 6.39 -1.67
C CYS A 32 8.58 5.02 -0.98
N GLN A 33 9.25 4.03 -1.58
CA GLN A 33 9.45 2.72 -0.95
C GLN A 33 10.34 2.79 0.30
N LEU A 34 11.11 3.88 0.46
CA LEU A 34 12.12 4.03 1.49
C LEU A 34 11.57 4.69 2.75
N ILE A 35 10.65 5.65 2.62
CA ILE A 35 10.10 6.41 3.75
C ILE A 35 8.62 6.65 3.50
N ASN A 36 7.76 5.92 4.22
CA ASN A 36 6.33 6.22 4.42
C ASN A 36 5.68 6.95 3.23
N CYS A 37 5.62 6.28 2.08
CA CYS A 37 5.08 6.87 0.86
C CYS A 37 3.68 7.45 1.15
N PRO A 38 3.48 8.78 1.11
CA PRO A 38 2.17 9.36 1.38
C PRO A 38 1.12 8.81 0.41
N ARG A 39 1.55 8.41 -0.79
CA ARG A 39 0.72 7.73 -1.79
C ARG A 39 0.22 6.36 -1.32
N GLY A 40 1.01 5.59 -0.58
CA GLY A 40 0.59 4.29 -0.05
C GLY A 40 -0.54 4.44 0.97
N ALA A 41 -0.38 5.36 1.92
CA ALA A 41 -1.42 5.68 2.90
C ALA A 41 -2.68 6.23 2.23
N GLN A 42 -2.54 7.13 1.25
CA GLN A 42 -3.67 7.66 0.48
C GLN A 42 -4.40 6.58 -0.31
N LEU A 43 -3.69 5.65 -0.94
CA LEU A 43 -4.29 4.53 -1.66
C LEU A 43 -5.01 3.57 -0.73
N GLN A 44 -4.42 3.24 0.43
CA GLN A 44 -5.06 2.41 1.44
C GLN A 44 -6.34 3.06 1.97
N GLN A 45 -6.30 4.37 2.24
CA GLN A 45 -7.46 5.15 2.66
C GLN A 45 -8.55 5.17 1.57
N ALA A 46 -8.19 5.39 0.31
CA ALA A 46 -9.13 5.36 -0.81
C ALA A 46 -9.79 3.98 -1.00
N ILE A 47 -9.04 2.89 -0.82
CA ILE A 47 -9.58 1.53 -0.86
C ILE A 47 -10.58 1.32 0.28
N LYS A 48 -10.27 1.79 1.49
CA LYS A 48 -11.15 1.69 2.65
C LYS A 48 -12.47 2.45 2.42
N GLU A 49 -12.39 3.69 1.98
CA GLU A 49 -13.58 4.50 1.64
C GLU A 49 -14.42 3.83 0.54
N THR A 50 -13.79 3.20 -0.45
CA THR A 50 -14.49 2.46 -1.49
C THR A 50 -15.29 1.28 -0.92
N VAL A 51 -14.70 0.52 0.02
CA VAL A 51 -15.39 -0.58 0.70
C VAL A 51 -16.60 -0.06 1.49
N ASP A 52 -16.43 1.04 2.22
CA ASP A 52 -17.50 1.65 3.02
C ASP A 52 -18.69 2.11 2.16
N VAL A 53 -18.41 2.70 0.99
CA VAL A 53 -19.44 3.09 0.01
C VAL A 53 -20.14 1.84 -0.56
N ILE A 54 -19.41 0.78 -0.89
CA ILE A 54 -20.03 -0.45 -1.40
C ILE A 54 -20.95 -1.10 -0.34
N GLU A 55 -20.54 -1.12 0.93
CA GLU A 55 -21.39 -1.65 2.02
C GLU A 55 -22.63 -0.79 2.27
N SER A 56 -22.48 0.53 2.36
CA SER A 56 -23.63 1.43 2.55
C SER A 56 -24.62 1.39 1.39
N THR A 57 -24.17 1.06 0.17
CA THR A 57 -25.01 0.96 -1.03
C THR A 57 -25.53 -0.45 -1.33
N LYS A 58 -25.18 -1.45 -0.51
CA LYS A 58 -25.57 -2.87 -0.66
C LYS A 58 -27.09 -3.08 -0.71
N GLY A 59 -27.86 -2.25 -0.02
CA GLY A 59 -29.33 -2.27 -0.06
C GLY A 59 -29.90 -1.74 -1.39
N SER A 60 -29.23 -0.78 -2.00
CA SER A 60 -29.62 -0.12 -3.26
C SER A 60 -29.16 -0.89 -4.49
N PHE A 61 -28.04 -1.62 -4.40
CA PHE A 61 -27.45 -2.37 -5.50
C PHE A 61 -27.19 -3.83 -5.09
N LYS A 62 -28.10 -4.74 -5.44
CA LYS A 62 -27.93 -6.20 -5.30
C LYS A 62 -27.05 -6.78 -6.43
N SER A 63 -25.88 -6.18 -6.67
CA SER A 63 -24.94 -6.64 -7.69
C SER A 63 -23.95 -7.64 -7.10
N LYS A 64 -23.92 -8.87 -7.63
CA LYS A 64 -22.90 -9.87 -7.29
C LYS A 64 -21.48 -9.34 -7.55
N ALA A 65 -21.30 -8.62 -8.65
CA ALA A 65 -20.01 -8.04 -9.02
C ALA A 65 -19.49 -7.03 -7.99
N LEU A 66 -20.37 -6.21 -7.41
CA LEU A 66 -20.00 -5.30 -6.31
C LEU A 66 -19.59 -6.07 -5.04
N GLY A 67 -20.32 -7.15 -4.71
CA GLY A 67 -19.98 -8.02 -3.58
C GLY A 67 -18.67 -8.80 -3.78
N ASP A 68 -18.32 -9.18 -5.00
CA ASP A 68 -17.03 -9.78 -5.35
C ASP A 68 -15.90 -8.73 -5.28
N LEU A 69 -16.14 -7.52 -5.78
CA LEU A 69 -15.18 -6.42 -5.73
C LEU A 69 -14.84 -6.05 -4.28
N ARG A 70 -15.85 -5.88 -3.43
CA ARG A 70 -15.66 -5.60 -1.99
C ARG A 70 -14.71 -6.61 -1.33
N ARG A 71 -14.95 -7.92 -1.54
CA ARG A 71 -14.11 -8.99 -0.97
C ARG A 71 -12.65 -8.90 -1.44
N LYS A 72 -12.42 -8.58 -2.72
CA LYS A 72 -11.06 -8.38 -3.24
C LYS A 72 -10.37 -7.19 -2.57
N LEU A 73 -11.09 -6.08 -2.38
CA LEU A 73 -10.56 -4.89 -1.72
C LEU A 73 -10.27 -5.14 -0.23
N GLU A 74 -11.16 -5.85 0.48
CA GLU A 74 -10.94 -6.26 1.88
C GLU A 74 -9.68 -7.14 2.04
N LEU A 75 -9.44 -8.07 1.11
CA LEU A 75 -8.23 -8.89 1.09
C LEU A 75 -6.96 -8.05 0.87
N LEU A 76 -7.01 -7.01 0.05
CA LEU A 76 -5.85 -6.11 -0.12
C LEU A 76 -5.54 -5.33 1.17
N LEU A 77 -6.57 -4.94 1.91
CA LEU A 77 -6.40 -4.24 3.19
C LEU A 77 -5.87 -5.14 4.31
N SER A 78 -6.13 -6.45 4.28
CA SER A 78 -5.64 -7.39 5.30
C SER A 78 -4.16 -7.78 5.13
N HIS A 79 -3.56 -7.49 3.97
CA HIS A 79 -2.16 -7.78 3.66
C HIS A 79 -1.29 -6.50 3.53
N ALA A 80 -1.81 -5.35 3.96
CA ALA A 80 -1.14 -4.04 3.90
C ALA A 80 -0.39 -3.67 5.20
#